data_AF-A0A2E5V3Q2-F1
#
_entry.id   AF-A0A2E5V3Q2-F1
#
_cell.length_a   1.000
_cell.length_b   1.000
_cell.length_c   1.000
_cell.angle_alpha   90.00
_cell.angle_beta   90.00
_cell.angle_gamma   90.00
#
_symmetry.space_group_name_H-M   'P 1'
#
loop_
_entity.id
_entity.type
_entity.pdbx_description
1 polymer ?
#
loop_
_entity_poly.entity_id
_entity_poly.type
_entity_poly.pdbx_seq_one_letter_code
_entity_poly.pdbx_strand_id
1 'polypeptide(L)'
;MSINENLKTLIKMAAPLWAGEAEVVRTYWDSSIRTLETDLLWLRRQCFKEFNGKGLGEHKDLGIFLGPLTEIIDSFPEIDRSVGRHHIANLIETIHDEFTHYCLFADVYDAIKEDDTPPLDPHTLEIWDEDKILTDMRIKQNHTYGEIGIRSSHFTEGVYCTLFREGMRLKGRGGKDELIARACKVIYEDEFGHMLNGIVGLDSEKMSKADYTLMTELVIDQLQARIKMRNSEFSFPLSEMRIQEIYDGKIEPEPFDFEKAANIMSRST
;
A
#
# COMPACT_ATOMS: atom_id res chain seq x y z
N MET A 1 -9.23 24.50 -4.60
CA MET A 1 -10.63 24.05 -4.76
C MET A 1 -11.06 23.38 -3.46
N SER A 2 -12.34 23.44 -3.09
CA SER A 2 -12.83 22.74 -1.88
C SER A 2 -13.02 21.26 -2.17
N ILE A 3 -12.40 20.39 -1.37
CA ILE A 3 -12.52 18.93 -1.48
C ILE A 3 -14.01 18.50 -1.43
N ASN A 4 -14.41 17.61 -2.34
CA ASN A 4 -15.77 17.09 -2.49
C ASN A 4 -16.29 16.47 -1.16
N GLU A 5 -17.54 16.77 -0.77
CA GLU A 5 -18.14 16.24 0.47
C GLU A 5 -18.28 14.71 0.50
N ASN A 6 -18.48 14.07 -0.66
CA ASN A 6 -18.48 12.62 -0.74
C ASN A 6 -17.09 12.04 -0.44
N LEU A 7 -16.03 12.67 -0.96
CA LEU A 7 -14.65 12.29 -0.66
C LEU A 7 -14.33 12.48 0.83
N LYS A 8 -14.78 13.59 1.45
CA LYS A 8 -14.66 13.76 2.91
C LYS A 8 -15.38 12.67 3.68
N THR A 9 -16.54 12.22 3.21
CA THR A 9 -17.30 11.14 3.83
C THR A 9 -16.55 9.81 3.71
N LEU A 10 -16.04 9.49 2.51
CA LEU A 10 -15.22 8.30 2.28
C LEU A 10 -14.00 8.28 3.20
N ILE A 11 -13.25 9.38 3.28
CA ILE A 11 -12.08 9.51 4.17
C ILE A 11 -12.46 9.31 5.64
N LYS A 12 -13.57 9.89 6.10
CA LYS A 12 -14.05 9.70 7.48
C LYS A 12 -14.37 8.24 7.79
N MET A 13 -14.89 7.49 6.82
CA MET A 13 -15.17 6.06 6.96
C MET A 13 -13.89 5.22 6.93
N ALA A 14 -12.89 5.63 6.15
CA ALA A 14 -11.62 4.92 6.01
C ALA A 14 -10.65 5.19 7.18
N ALA A 15 -10.67 6.39 7.78
CA ALA A 15 -9.71 6.83 8.78
C ALA A 15 -9.59 5.93 10.04
N PRO A 16 -10.67 5.35 10.60
CA PRO A 16 -10.54 4.36 11.68
C PRO A 16 -9.80 3.10 11.24
N LEU A 17 -9.98 2.65 10.00
CA LEU A 17 -9.31 1.47 9.47
C LEU A 17 -7.83 1.76 9.17
N TRP A 18 -7.50 2.98 8.75
CA TRP A 18 -6.10 3.44 8.65
C TRP A 18 -5.41 3.44 10.01
N ALA A 19 -6.09 3.93 11.05
CA ALA A 19 -5.58 3.86 12.42
C ALA A 19 -5.42 2.41 12.88
N GLY A 20 -6.32 1.51 12.47
CA GLY A 20 -6.23 0.08 12.73
C GLY A 20 -4.98 -0.58 12.14
N GLU A 21 -4.68 -0.31 10.87
CA GLU A 21 -3.44 -0.79 10.24
C GLU A 21 -2.20 -0.21 10.94
N ALA A 22 -2.21 1.08 11.28
CA ALA A 22 -1.13 1.71 12.04
C ALA A 22 -0.96 1.07 13.43
N GLU A 23 -2.05 0.69 14.10
CA GLU A 23 -2.00 0.01 15.40
C GLU A 23 -1.34 -1.37 15.30
N VAL A 24 -1.61 -2.15 14.24
CA VAL A 24 -0.92 -3.42 13.99
C VAL A 24 0.59 -3.22 13.96
N VAL A 25 1.03 -2.30 13.09
CA VAL A 25 2.46 -2.04 12.84
C VAL A 25 3.15 -1.54 14.10
N ARG A 26 2.56 -0.52 14.75
CA ARG A 26 3.09 0.05 15.99
C ARG A 26 3.17 -0.98 17.12
N THR A 27 2.16 -1.84 17.25
CA THR A 27 2.13 -2.85 18.31
C THR A 27 3.22 -3.90 18.10
N TYR A 28 3.49 -4.30 16.86
CA TYR A 28 4.55 -5.26 16.57
C TYR A 28 5.92 -4.80 17.09
N TRP A 29 6.28 -3.52 16.90
CA TRP A 29 7.59 -2.99 17.27
C TRP A 29 7.98 -3.16 18.73
N ASP A 30 6.99 -3.15 19.62
CA ASP A 30 7.15 -3.26 21.07
C ASP A 30 6.60 -4.59 21.63
N SER A 31 6.16 -5.50 20.77
CA SER A 31 5.56 -6.77 21.16
C SER A 31 6.59 -7.85 21.50
N SER A 32 6.24 -8.77 22.40
CA SER A 32 7.06 -9.94 22.73
C SER A 32 7.15 -10.95 21.59
N ILE A 33 6.29 -10.89 20.57
CA ILE A 33 6.39 -11.73 19.36
C ILE A 33 7.52 -11.28 18.43
N ARG A 34 8.05 -10.06 18.64
CA ARG A 34 9.09 -9.50 17.79
C ARG A 34 10.42 -10.17 18.10
N THR A 35 10.91 -10.93 17.13
CA THR A 35 12.17 -11.65 17.15
C THR A 35 12.90 -11.37 15.84
N LEU A 36 14.15 -11.84 15.71
CA LEU A 36 14.83 -11.78 14.42
C LEU A 36 14.05 -12.55 13.35
N GLU A 37 13.55 -13.75 13.68
CA GLU A 37 12.76 -14.58 12.78
C GLU A 37 11.51 -13.86 12.27
N THR A 38 10.75 -13.21 13.16
CA THR A 38 9.54 -12.49 12.73
C THR A 38 9.85 -11.22 11.96
N ASP A 39 10.97 -10.53 12.24
CA ASP A 39 11.41 -9.38 11.43
C ASP A 39 11.81 -9.84 10.02
N LEU A 40 12.56 -10.94 9.89
CA LEU A 40 12.96 -11.51 8.61
C LEU A 40 11.75 -12.01 7.81
N LEU A 41 10.75 -12.62 8.47
CA LEU A 41 9.50 -13.03 7.84
C LEU A 41 8.72 -11.83 7.31
N TRP A 42 8.56 -10.78 8.12
CA TRP A 42 7.91 -9.54 7.68
C TRP A 42 8.65 -8.92 6.49
N LEU A 43 9.98 -8.80 6.55
CA LEU A 43 10.77 -8.23 5.45
C LEU A 43 10.63 -9.03 4.15
N ARG A 44 10.60 -10.37 4.21
CA ARG A 44 10.31 -11.21 3.03
C ARG A 44 8.93 -10.91 2.45
N ARG A 45 7.93 -10.78 3.31
CA ARG A 45 6.54 -10.48 2.88
C ARG A 45 6.42 -9.08 2.29
N GLN A 46 7.08 -8.08 2.88
CA GLN A 46 7.10 -6.74 2.32
C GLN A 46 7.87 -6.72 0.98
N CYS A 47 9.01 -7.42 0.88
CA CYS A 47 9.69 -7.59 -0.41
C CYS A 47 8.82 -8.29 -1.46
N PHE A 48 7.98 -9.25 -1.05
CA PHE A 48 7.01 -9.87 -1.95
C PHE A 48 6.03 -8.82 -2.49
N LYS A 49 5.54 -7.92 -1.64
CA LYS A 49 4.64 -6.82 -2.05
C LYS A 49 5.30 -5.89 -3.06
N GLU A 50 6.53 -5.47 -2.82
CA GLU A 50 7.22 -4.51 -3.71
C GLU A 50 7.72 -5.15 -5.02
N PHE A 51 7.95 -6.47 -5.06
CA PHE A 51 8.50 -7.14 -6.23
C PHE A 51 7.48 -7.96 -7.03
N ASN A 52 6.68 -8.77 -6.34
CA ASN A 52 5.72 -9.72 -6.93
C ASN A 52 4.25 -9.33 -6.65
N GLY A 53 4.02 -8.26 -5.90
CA GLY A 53 2.69 -7.82 -5.50
C GLY A 53 1.77 -7.61 -6.71
N LYS A 54 0.57 -8.18 -6.63
CA LYS A 54 -0.45 -8.03 -7.68
C LYS A 54 -1.47 -6.94 -7.34
N GLY A 55 -1.10 -6.00 -6.46
CA GLY A 55 -1.99 -5.02 -5.84
C GLY A 55 -2.87 -4.28 -6.85
N LEU A 56 -2.26 -3.83 -7.95
CA LEU A 56 -2.93 -3.29 -9.13
C LEU A 56 -2.80 -4.16 -10.38
N GLY A 57 -1.62 -4.77 -10.59
CA GLY A 57 -1.38 -5.78 -11.62
C GLY A 57 -2.11 -5.60 -12.96
N GLU A 58 -2.23 -4.35 -13.46
CA GLU A 58 -3.26 -4.02 -14.46
C GLU A 58 -3.02 -4.72 -15.80
N HIS A 59 -1.75 -4.94 -16.16
CA HIS A 59 -1.40 -5.64 -17.39
C HIS A 59 -1.16 -7.13 -17.17
N LYS A 60 -2.13 -7.94 -17.60
CA LYS A 60 -2.05 -9.42 -17.66
C LYS A 60 -1.84 -10.13 -16.30
N ASP A 61 -2.19 -9.49 -15.18
CA ASP A 61 -2.04 -10.05 -13.83
C ASP A 61 -0.59 -10.47 -13.47
N LEU A 62 0.40 -9.80 -14.10
CA LEU A 62 1.83 -10.10 -13.95
C LEU A 62 2.48 -9.42 -12.74
N GLY A 63 1.71 -8.62 -11.99
CA GLY A 63 2.20 -7.91 -10.81
C GLY A 63 2.92 -6.60 -11.14
N ILE A 64 3.38 -5.95 -10.07
CA ILE A 64 3.89 -4.58 -10.02
C ILE A 64 5.17 -4.33 -10.82
N PHE A 65 6.06 -5.32 -10.90
CA PHE A 65 7.28 -5.20 -11.70
C PHE A 65 7.09 -5.66 -13.15
N LEU A 66 6.64 -6.91 -13.34
CA LEU A 66 6.55 -7.53 -14.67
C LEU A 66 5.38 -7.02 -15.52
N GLY A 67 4.29 -6.57 -14.89
CA GLY A 67 3.13 -6.01 -15.60
C GLY A 67 3.48 -4.76 -16.40
N PRO A 68 3.90 -3.67 -15.73
CA PRO A 68 4.33 -2.44 -16.40
C PRO A 68 5.46 -2.67 -17.41
N LEU A 69 6.44 -3.53 -17.09
CA LEU A 69 7.52 -3.86 -18.02
C LEU A 69 6.99 -4.51 -19.31
N THR A 70 6.06 -5.45 -19.18
CA THR A 70 5.42 -6.11 -20.32
C THR A 70 4.57 -5.12 -21.12
N GLU A 71 3.89 -4.21 -20.45
CA GLU A 71 3.08 -3.19 -21.11
C GLU A 71 3.93 -2.22 -21.93
N ILE A 72 5.09 -1.79 -21.41
CA ILE A 72 6.05 -0.97 -22.15
C ILE A 72 6.51 -1.68 -23.42
N ILE A 73 6.83 -2.97 -23.33
CA ILE A 73 7.27 -3.78 -24.49
C ILE A 73 6.14 -3.86 -25.54
N ASP A 74 4.92 -4.18 -25.11
CA ASP A 74 3.76 -4.32 -25.99
C ASP A 74 3.39 -2.97 -26.65
N SER A 75 3.53 -1.87 -25.91
CA SER A 75 3.16 -0.52 -26.36
C SER A 75 4.22 0.15 -27.23
N PHE A 76 5.46 -0.34 -27.22
CA PHE A 76 6.60 0.27 -27.92
C PHE A 76 6.33 0.68 -29.39
N PRO A 77 5.73 -0.15 -30.27
CA PRO A 77 5.46 0.24 -31.65
C PRO A 77 4.38 1.33 -31.82
N GLU A 78 3.59 1.57 -30.78
CA GLU A 78 2.42 2.44 -30.77
C GLU A 78 2.64 3.78 -30.04
N ILE A 79 3.83 3.98 -29.47
CA ILE A 79 4.23 5.23 -28.81
C ILE A 79 4.12 6.41 -29.79
N ASP A 80 3.44 7.47 -29.35
CA ASP A 80 3.09 8.67 -30.11
C ASP A 80 2.20 8.44 -31.35
N ARG A 81 1.63 7.24 -31.48
CA ARG A 81 0.60 6.93 -32.48
C ARG A 81 -0.75 6.79 -31.83
N SER A 82 -0.83 5.85 -30.89
CA SER A 82 -2.05 5.54 -30.12
C SER A 82 -1.77 5.51 -28.61
N VAL A 83 -0.52 5.31 -28.18
CA VAL A 83 -0.10 5.38 -26.78
C VAL A 83 0.70 6.67 -26.54
N GLY A 84 0.29 7.47 -25.56
CA GLY A 84 0.98 8.72 -25.22
C GLY A 84 2.32 8.47 -24.53
N ARG A 85 3.39 9.18 -24.92
CA ARG A 85 4.71 9.06 -24.28
C ARG A 85 4.73 9.28 -22.76
N HIS A 86 3.83 10.10 -22.23
CA HIS A 86 3.75 10.34 -20.79
C HIS A 86 3.18 9.15 -20.01
N HIS A 87 2.32 8.34 -20.65
CA HIS A 87 1.89 7.06 -20.07
C HIS A 87 3.09 6.12 -19.88
N ILE A 88 3.93 6.00 -20.90
CA ILE A 88 5.16 5.19 -20.84
C ILE A 88 6.13 5.73 -19.79
N ALA A 89 6.29 7.06 -19.69
CA ALA A 89 7.13 7.66 -18.67
C ALA A 89 6.64 7.31 -17.25
N ASN A 90 5.33 7.34 -17.00
CA ASN A 90 4.75 6.96 -15.72
C ASN A 90 4.99 5.48 -15.40
N LEU A 91 4.83 4.56 -16.37
CA LEU A 91 5.12 3.14 -16.17
C LEU A 91 6.59 2.90 -15.78
N ILE A 92 7.52 3.65 -16.36
CA ILE A 92 8.96 3.55 -16.03
C ILE A 92 9.21 4.06 -14.61
N GLU A 93 8.58 5.16 -14.21
CA GLU A 93 8.67 5.72 -12.85
C GLU A 93 8.12 4.73 -11.82
N THR A 94 6.95 4.12 -12.08
CA THR A 94 6.42 3.04 -11.23
C THR A 94 7.40 1.89 -11.07
N ILE A 95 8.00 1.39 -12.16
CA ILE A 95 9.00 0.30 -12.05
C ILE A 95 10.19 0.73 -11.20
N HIS A 96 10.67 1.97 -11.38
CA HIS A 96 11.79 2.51 -10.63
C HIS A 96 11.49 2.58 -9.13
N ASP A 97 10.36 3.15 -8.76
CA ASP A 97 9.99 3.36 -7.35
C ASP A 97 9.82 2.01 -6.64
N GLU A 98 9.07 1.10 -7.24
CA GLU A 98 8.75 -0.19 -6.62
C GLU A 98 9.98 -1.10 -6.51
N PHE A 99 10.83 -1.09 -7.53
CA PHE A 99 12.10 -1.80 -7.45
C PHE A 99 13.05 -1.17 -6.42
N THR A 100 13.01 0.15 -6.24
CA THR A 100 13.75 0.85 -5.19
C THR A 100 13.25 0.47 -3.80
N HIS A 101 11.92 0.39 -3.60
CA HIS A 101 11.31 -0.06 -2.35
C HIS A 101 11.74 -1.50 -2.01
N TYR A 102 11.70 -2.39 -3.01
CA TYR A 102 12.23 -3.76 -2.88
C TYR A 102 13.69 -3.76 -2.44
N CYS A 103 14.57 -3.01 -3.10
CA CYS A 103 15.99 -2.93 -2.74
C CYS A 103 16.18 -2.46 -1.29
N LEU A 104 15.44 -1.44 -0.86
CA LEU A 104 15.55 -0.91 0.51
C LEU A 104 15.22 -1.96 1.57
N PHE A 105 14.15 -2.74 1.38
CA PHE A 105 13.81 -3.80 2.34
C PHE A 105 14.71 -5.03 2.23
N ALA A 106 15.14 -5.39 1.02
CA ALA A 106 16.09 -6.48 0.80
C ALA A 106 17.44 -6.17 1.47
N ASP A 107 17.92 -4.92 1.36
CA ASP A 107 19.14 -4.46 2.03
C ASP A 107 19.00 -4.53 3.56
N VAL A 108 17.83 -4.19 4.11
CA VAL A 108 17.58 -4.34 5.55
C VAL A 108 17.60 -5.81 5.95
N TYR A 109 16.96 -6.70 5.17
CA TYR A 109 16.98 -8.14 5.41
C TYR A 109 18.42 -8.68 5.45
N ASP A 110 19.21 -8.36 4.42
CA ASP A 110 20.59 -8.82 4.29
C ASP A 110 21.52 -8.27 5.37
N ALA A 111 21.20 -7.09 5.91
CA ALA A 111 21.96 -6.47 6.99
C ALA A 111 21.66 -7.05 8.38
N ILE A 112 20.47 -7.64 8.60
CA ILE A 112 20.04 -8.11 9.93
C ILE A 112 20.00 -9.63 10.07
N LYS A 113 20.00 -10.37 8.95
CA LYS A 113 20.02 -11.84 8.95
C LYS A 113 21.24 -12.39 9.67
N GLU A 114 21.16 -13.68 10.04
CA GLU A 114 22.31 -14.39 10.59
C GLU A 114 23.40 -14.62 9.51
N ASP A 115 24.64 -14.84 9.94
CA ASP A 115 25.79 -14.97 9.04
C ASP A 115 25.67 -16.16 8.07
N ASP A 116 25.04 -17.25 8.51
CA ASP A 116 24.83 -18.49 7.74
C ASP A 116 23.53 -18.47 6.91
N THR A 117 22.66 -17.48 7.14
CA THR A 117 21.44 -17.28 6.34
C THR A 117 21.84 -16.69 4.98
N PRO A 118 21.38 -17.26 3.85
CA PRO A 118 21.63 -16.66 2.53
C PRO A 118 21.01 -15.26 2.40
N PRO A 119 21.54 -14.40 1.51
CA PRO A 119 20.86 -13.17 1.12
C PRO A 119 19.43 -13.41 0.64
N LEU A 120 18.60 -12.37 0.65
CA LEU A 120 17.24 -12.42 0.15
C LEU A 120 17.22 -12.83 -1.34
N ASP A 121 16.49 -13.91 -1.65
CA ASP A 121 16.23 -14.31 -3.03
C ASP A 121 14.76 -13.98 -3.40
N PRO A 122 14.53 -13.03 -4.32
CA PRO A 122 13.18 -12.62 -4.73
C PRO A 122 12.37 -13.76 -5.36
N HIS A 123 13.02 -14.81 -5.87
CA HIS A 123 12.36 -15.98 -6.47
C HIS A 123 11.82 -16.97 -5.43
N THR A 124 12.20 -16.82 -4.16
CA THR A 124 11.71 -17.65 -3.04
C THR A 124 10.59 -16.98 -2.24
N LEU A 125 10.18 -15.77 -2.64
CA LEU A 125 9.16 -15.01 -1.94
C LEU A 125 7.78 -15.61 -2.21
N GLU A 126 7.02 -15.83 -1.14
CA GLU A 126 5.72 -16.49 -1.19
C GLU A 126 4.61 -15.53 -0.74
N ILE A 127 3.48 -15.63 -1.43
CA ILE A 127 2.22 -15.03 -0.96
C ILE A 127 1.72 -15.79 0.28
N TRP A 128 1.05 -15.10 1.19
CA TRP A 128 0.38 -15.71 2.33
C TRP A 128 -1.14 -15.59 2.22
N ASP A 129 -1.86 -16.40 2.99
CA ASP A 129 -3.31 -16.58 2.85
C ASP A 129 -4.09 -15.26 2.90
N GLU A 130 -3.80 -14.38 3.86
CA GLU A 130 -4.50 -13.12 3.99
C GLU A 130 -4.18 -12.11 2.88
N ASP A 131 -2.95 -12.08 2.35
CA ASP A 131 -2.63 -11.26 1.16
C ASP A 131 -3.28 -11.83 -0.09
N LYS A 132 -3.37 -13.15 -0.20
CA LYS A 132 -4.12 -13.81 -1.28
C LYS A 132 -5.60 -13.43 -1.22
N ILE A 133 -6.22 -13.45 -0.04
CA ILE A 133 -7.62 -13.05 0.14
C ILE A 133 -7.84 -11.60 -0.29
N LEU A 134 -6.97 -10.67 0.13
CA LEU A 134 -7.05 -9.27 -0.28
C LEU A 134 -6.86 -9.10 -1.79
N THR A 135 -5.87 -9.78 -2.37
CA THR A 135 -5.57 -9.73 -3.81
C THR A 135 -6.73 -10.27 -4.64
N ASP A 136 -7.25 -11.46 -4.32
CA ASP A 136 -8.39 -12.06 -5.01
C ASP A 136 -9.64 -11.17 -4.92
N MET A 137 -9.87 -10.55 -3.75
CA MET A 137 -10.97 -9.61 -3.55
C MET A 137 -10.86 -8.42 -4.48
N ARG A 138 -9.69 -7.77 -4.56
CA ARG A 138 -9.44 -6.63 -5.46
C ARG A 138 -9.63 -7.01 -6.92
N ILE A 139 -9.03 -8.12 -7.37
CA ILE A 139 -9.20 -8.61 -8.75
C ILE A 139 -10.69 -8.83 -9.06
N LYS A 140 -11.42 -9.51 -8.18
CA LYS A 140 -12.86 -9.73 -8.36
C LYS A 140 -13.64 -8.42 -8.44
N GLN A 141 -13.36 -7.47 -7.55
CA GLN A 141 -14.04 -6.18 -7.54
C GLN A 141 -13.72 -5.35 -8.78
N ASN A 142 -12.46 -5.31 -9.22
CA ASN A 142 -12.03 -4.66 -10.46
C ASN A 142 -12.78 -5.24 -11.67
N HIS A 143 -12.86 -6.57 -11.79
CA HIS A 143 -13.59 -7.23 -12.87
C HIS A 143 -15.12 -7.01 -12.80
N THR A 144 -15.69 -6.97 -11.60
CA THR A 144 -17.14 -6.88 -11.40
C THR A 144 -17.66 -5.45 -11.57
N TYR A 145 -16.93 -4.47 -11.07
CA TYR A 145 -17.36 -3.07 -10.97
C TYR A 145 -16.58 -2.12 -11.89
N GLY A 146 -15.68 -2.66 -12.72
CA GLY A 146 -14.90 -1.90 -13.69
C GLY A 146 -14.10 -0.79 -13.01
N GLU A 147 -14.24 0.42 -13.55
CA GLU A 147 -13.48 1.60 -13.11
C GLU A 147 -13.70 1.95 -11.63
N ILE A 148 -14.89 1.72 -11.08
CA ILE A 148 -15.14 1.93 -9.64
C ILE A 148 -14.33 0.93 -8.80
N GLY A 149 -14.24 -0.33 -9.23
CA GLY A 149 -13.44 -1.34 -8.54
C GLY A 149 -11.95 -0.99 -8.55
N ILE A 150 -11.44 -0.62 -9.73
CA ILE A 150 -10.04 -0.17 -9.91
C ILE A 150 -9.77 1.06 -9.02
N ARG A 151 -10.68 2.03 -9.02
CA ARG A 151 -10.57 3.23 -8.20
C ARG A 151 -10.56 2.92 -6.70
N SER A 152 -11.41 1.99 -6.24
CA SER A 152 -11.38 1.51 -4.85
C SER A 152 -10.04 0.85 -4.50
N SER A 153 -9.48 0.05 -5.41
CA SER A 153 -8.17 -0.59 -5.24
C SER A 153 -7.03 0.43 -5.12
N HIS A 154 -6.99 1.44 -6.02
CA HIS A 154 -6.05 2.57 -5.94
C HIS A 154 -6.16 3.34 -4.62
N PHE A 155 -7.38 3.60 -4.16
CA PHE A 155 -7.60 4.30 -2.90
C PHE A 155 -7.03 3.54 -1.69
N THR A 156 -7.00 2.21 -1.74
CA THR A 156 -6.54 1.38 -0.61
C THR A 156 -5.13 0.83 -0.76
N GLU A 157 -4.40 1.09 -1.83
CA GLU A 157 -3.08 0.49 -2.08
C GLU A 157 -1.95 1.09 -1.23
N GLY A 158 -1.77 2.41 -1.26
CA GLY A 158 -0.86 3.09 -0.34
C GLY A 158 -1.45 3.28 1.07
N VAL A 159 -2.78 3.17 1.19
CA VAL A 159 -3.54 3.63 2.37
C VAL A 159 -3.10 5.05 2.70
N TYR A 160 -2.90 5.39 3.97
CA TYR A 160 -2.33 6.67 4.40
C TYR A 160 -0.83 6.51 4.73
N CYS A 161 -0.15 5.64 3.97
CA CYS A 161 1.27 5.26 4.12
C CYS A 161 1.60 4.81 5.56
N THR A 162 0.66 4.12 6.21
CA THR A 162 0.67 3.82 7.66
C THR A 162 1.86 2.96 8.05
N LEU A 163 2.16 1.89 7.31
CA LEU A 163 3.33 1.04 7.52
C LEU A 163 4.61 1.88 7.58
N PHE A 164 4.87 2.65 6.53
CA PHE A 164 6.12 3.39 6.39
C PHE A 164 6.22 4.49 7.43
N ARG A 165 5.13 5.20 7.70
CA ARG A 165 5.06 6.20 8.76
C ARG A 165 5.36 5.62 10.14
N GLU A 166 4.76 4.48 10.49
CA GLU A 166 5.03 3.84 11.78
C GLU A 166 6.45 3.25 11.83
N GLY A 167 6.98 2.73 10.73
CA GLY A 167 8.38 2.29 10.62
C GLY A 167 9.38 3.43 10.80
N MET A 168 9.11 4.62 10.26
CA MET A 168 9.95 5.82 10.49
C MET A 168 10.10 6.20 11.96
N ARG A 169 9.09 5.88 12.80
CA ARG A 169 9.11 6.18 14.24
C ARG A 169 10.11 5.31 15.02
N LEU A 170 10.69 4.30 14.39
CA LEU A 170 11.79 3.51 14.96
C LEU A 170 13.11 4.30 15.04
N LYS A 171 13.19 5.47 14.39
CA LYS A 171 14.37 6.34 14.43
C LYS A 171 14.81 6.63 15.86
N GLY A 172 16.10 6.47 16.12
CA GLY A 172 16.72 6.70 17.42
C GLY A 172 16.73 5.49 18.34
N ARG A 173 16.10 4.36 17.96
CA ARG A 173 16.15 3.10 18.74
C ARG A 173 17.45 2.31 18.50
N GLY A 174 18.17 2.58 17.41
CA GLY A 174 19.47 1.97 17.09
C GLY A 174 19.37 0.55 16.48
N GLY A 175 20.51 -0.01 16.08
CA GLY A 175 20.58 -1.35 15.48
C GLY A 175 19.69 -1.50 14.24
N LYS A 176 18.97 -2.63 14.16
CA LYS A 176 18.01 -2.93 13.08
C LYS A 176 16.87 -1.93 12.96
N ASP A 177 16.44 -1.33 14.07
CA ASP A 177 15.35 -0.35 14.08
C ASP A 177 15.73 0.92 13.29
N GLU A 178 17.00 1.35 13.36
CA GLU A 178 17.47 2.50 12.60
C GLU A 178 17.58 2.18 11.09
N LEU A 179 17.91 0.93 10.73
CA LEU A 179 17.92 0.48 9.34
C LEU A 179 16.50 0.52 8.75
N ILE A 180 15.53 -0.07 9.46
CA ILE A 180 14.12 -0.05 9.09
C ILE A 180 13.60 1.39 8.99
N ALA A 181 13.90 2.24 9.98
CA ALA A 181 13.45 3.63 9.99
C ALA A 181 13.93 4.42 8.77
N ARG A 182 15.17 4.16 8.31
CA ARG A 182 15.73 4.81 7.11
C ARG A 182 15.06 4.33 5.83
N ALA A 183 14.87 3.02 5.67
CA ALA A 183 14.17 2.45 4.52
C ALA A 183 12.73 3.01 4.43
N CYS A 184 11.97 2.89 5.53
CA CYS A 184 10.61 3.39 5.60
C CYS A 184 10.50 4.91 5.38
N LYS A 185 11.55 5.69 5.73
CA LYS A 185 11.55 7.13 5.46
C LYS A 185 11.57 7.43 3.97
N VAL A 186 12.45 6.78 3.21
CA VAL A 186 12.56 6.99 1.76
C VAL A 186 11.26 6.60 1.10
N ILE A 187 10.77 5.39 1.40
CA ILE A 187 9.53 4.87 0.83
C ILE A 187 8.34 5.77 1.19
N TYR A 188 8.24 6.26 2.42
CA TYR A 188 7.17 7.19 2.80
C TYR A 188 7.19 8.49 1.98
N GLU A 189 8.37 9.03 1.65
CA GLU A 189 8.48 10.26 0.86
C GLU A 189 7.97 10.05 -0.57
N ASP A 190 8.19 8.87 -1.15
CA ASP A 190 7.72 8.48 -2.49
C ASP A 190 6.21 8.15 -2.47
N GLU A 191 5.80 7.26 -1.57
CA GLU A 191 4.41 6.75 -1.42
C GLU A 191 3.39 7.83 -1.04
N PHE A 192 3.82 8.90 -0.37
CA PHE A 192 2.90 9.99 -0.03
C PHE A 192 2.36 10.68 -1.29
N GLY A 193 3.14 10.73 -2.37
CA GLY A 193 2.70 11.21 -3.68
C GLY A 193 1.66 10.29 -4.30
N HIS A 194 1.96 8.98 -4.35
CA HIS A 194 1.07 7.95 -4.91
C HIS A 194 -0.27 7.87 -4.17
N MET A 195 -0.23 7.92 -2.84
CA MET A 195 -1.43 8.00 -1.98
C MET A 195 -2.31 9.20 -2.34
N LEU A 196 -1.70 10.38 -2.48
CA LEU A 196 -2.47 11.57 -2.83
C LEU A 196 -3.11 11.42 -4.20
N ASN A 197 -2.40 10.89 -5.21
CA ASN A 197 -3.00 10.65 -6.53
C ASN A 197 -4.22 9.71 -6.44
N GLY A 198 -4.15 8.65 -5.63
CA GLY A 198 -5.26 7.71 -5.38
C GLY A 198 -6.46 8.32 -4.67
N ILE A 199 -6.24 9.20 -3.68
CA ILE A 199 -7.32 9.84 -2.91
C ILE A 199 -7.91 11.05 -3.65
N VAL A 200 -7.07 11.82 -4.31
CA VAL A 200 -7.37 13.21 -4.66
C VAL A 200 -7.96 13.36 -6.07
N GLY A 201 -7.68 12.45 -7.01
CA GLY A 201 -8.31 12.47 -8.34
C GLY A 201 -9.85 12.34 -8.32
N LEU A 202 -10.42 11.85 -7.21
CA LEU A 202 -11.86 11.59 -7.03
C LEU A 202 -12.74 12.85 -7.04
N ASP A 203 -12.20 14.01 -6.70
CA ASP A 203 -13.00 15.25 -6.63
C ASP A 203 -13.31 15.84 -8.03
N SER A 204 -12.49 15.48 -9.02
CA SER A 204 -12.61 15.90 -10.42
C SER A 204 -13.51 15.00 -11.26
N GLU A 205 -13.76 13.78 -10.80
CA GLU A 205 -14.61 12.79 -11.47
C GLU A 205 -16.10 13.07 -11.21
N LYS A 206 -16.91 13.12 -12.27
CA LYS A 206 -18.38 13.22 -12.17
C LYS A 206 -19.01 11.89 -11.75
N MET A 207 -18.64 11.38 -10.58
CA MET A 207 -19.24 10.17 -10.01
C MET A 207 -20.64 10.46 -9.49
N SER A 208 -21.57 9.52 -9.69
CA SER A 208 -22.91 9.61 -9.11
C SER A 208 -22.88 9.32 -7.61
N LYS A 209 -23.95 9.68 -6.89
CA LYS A 209 -24.09 9.31 -5.47
C LYS A 209 -24.06 7.79 -5.27
N ALA A 210 -24.63 7.02 -6.20
CA ALA A 210 -24.63 5.56 -6.13
C ALA A 210 -23.21 4.99 -6.29
N ASP A 211 -22.42 5.58 -7.19
CA ASP A 211 -21.02 5.17 -7.39
C ASP A 211 -20.18 5.45 -6.15
N TYR A 212 -20.39 6.59 -5.49
CA TYR A 212 -19.73 6.89 -4.21
C TYR A 212 -20.13 5.92 -3.09
N THR A 213 -21.40 5.53 -3.02
CA THR A 213 -21.85 4.52 -2.05
C THR A 213 -21.18 3.18 -2.32
N LEU A 214 -21.20 2.70 -3.56
CA LEU A 214 -20.53 1.47 -3.96
C LEU A 214 -19.03 1.55 -3.66
N MET A 215 -18.35 2.61 -4.07
CA MET A 215 -16.92 2.80 -3.82
C MET A 215 -16.61 2.75 -2.32
N THR A 216 -17.45 3.35 -1.48
CA THR A 216 -17.29 3.32 -0.02
C THR A 216 -17.38 1.90 0.53
N GLU A 217 -18.35 1.11 0.08
CA GLU A 217 -18.49 -0.30 0.47
C GLU A 217 -17.24 -1.10 0.10
N LEU A 218 -16.78 -0.98 -1.15
CA LEU A 218 -15.59 -1.68 -1.63
C LEU A 218 -14.33 -1.27 -0.86
N VAL A 219 -14.15 0.02 -0.59
CA VAL A 219 -13.01 0.54 0.18
C VAL A 219 -13.03 -0.01 1.61
N ILE A 220 -14.18 -0.05 2.27
CA ILE A 220 -14.29 -0.60 3.63
C ILE A 220 -13.91 -2.08 3.63
N ASP A 221 -14.46 -2.88 2.70
CA ASP A 221 -14.14 -4.31 2.58
C ASP A 221 -12.64 -4.54 2.38
N GLN A 222 -12.03 -3.80 1.46
CA GLN A 222 -10.61 -3.90 1.17
C GLN A 222 -9.74 -3.48 2.36
N LEU A 223 -10.08 -2.39 3.07
CA LEU A 223 -9.33 -1.93 4.24
C LEU A 223 -9.46 -2.88 5.43
N GLN A 224 -10.62 -3.50 5.65
CA GLN A 224 -10.79 -4.55 6.66
C GLN A 224 -9.95 -5.78 6.31
N ALA A 225 -9.99 -6.26 5.06
CA ALA A 225 -9.12 -7.35 4.60
C ALA A 225 -7.64 -6.99 4.77
N ARG A 226 -7.27 -5.72 4.52
CA ARG A 226 -5.91 -5.22 4.69
C ARG A 226 -5.43 -5.25 6.14
N ILE A 227 -6.28 -4.93 7.12
CA ILE A 227 -5.89 -5.04 8.54
C ILE A 227 -5.55 -6.48 8.90
N LYS A 228 -6.34 -7.46 8.44
CA LYS A 228 -6.02 -8.89 8.66
C LYS A 228 -4.73 -9.30 7.97
N MET A 229 -4.57 -8.89 6.71
CA MET A 229 -3.35 -9.10 5.95
C MET A 229 -2.13 -8.54 6.69
N ARG A 230 -2.16 -7.28 7.11
CA ARG A 230 -1.08 -6.64 7.87
C ARG A 230 -0.84 -7.33 9.21
N ASN A 231 -1.90 -7.74 9.93
CA ASN A 231 -1.75 -8.45 11.20
C ASN A 231 -1.03 -9.78 11.00
N SER A 232 -1.44 -10.57 10.02
CA SER A 232 -0.77 -11.83 9.69
C SER A 232 0.67 -11.63 9.21
N GLU A 233 0.92 -10.57 8.44
CA GLU A 233 2.25 -10.20 7.93
C GLU A 233 3.25 -10.00 9.06
N PHE A 234 2.81 -9.34 10.13
CA PHE A 234 3.56 -9.07 11.35
C PHE A 234 3.46 -10.17 12.42
N SER A 235 3.01 -11.38 12.05
CA SER A 235 2.89 -12.52 12.98
C SER A 235 1.86 -12.33 14.10
N PHE A 236 0.77 -11.62 13.82
CA PHE A 236 -0.41 -11.42 14.65
C PHE A 236 -0.16 -10.63 15.96
N PRO A 237 0.37 -9.39 15.91
CA PRO A 237 0.55 -8.55 17.10
C PRO A 237 -0.78 -8.15 17.77
N LEU A 238 -1.88 -8.10 17.01
CA LEU A 238 -3.22 -7.85 17.56
C LEU A 238 -4.04 -9.14 17.63
N SER A 239 -4.84 -9.24 18.68
CA SER A 239 -5.86 -10.29 18.81
C SER A 239 -7.06 -10.05 17.89
N GLU A 240 -7.76 -11.12 17.51
CA GLU A 240 -9.02 -11.04 16.76
C GLU A 240 -10.06 -10.17 17.46
N MET A 241 -10.11 -10.20 18.80
CA MET A 241 -10.99 -9.33 19.57
C MET A 241 -10.65 -7.84 19.34
N ARG A 242 -9.37 -7.48 19.35
CA ARG A 242 -8.95 -6.09 19.11
C ARG A 242 -9.23 -5.67 17.66
N ILE A 243 -9.03 -6.56 16.70
CA ILE A 243 -9.40 -6.31 15.29
C ILE A 243 -10.90 -6.04 15.16
N GLN A 244 -11.75 -6.83 15.83
CA GLN A 244 -13.19 -6.60 15.81
C GLN A 244 -13.56 -5.25 16.43
N GLU A 245 -12.92 -4.84 17.53
CA GLU A 245 -13.12 -3.52 18.12
C GLU A 245 -12.78 -2.38 17.15
N ILE A 246 -11.71 -2.53 16.36
CA ILE A 246 -11.35 -1.57 15.31
C ILE A 246 -12.46 -1.48 14.26
N TYR A 247 -13.02 -2.62 13.83
CA TYR A 247 -14.14 -2.65 12.87
C TYR A 247 -15.42 -2.03 13.43
N ASP A 248 -15.64 -2.16 14.74
CA ASP A 248 -16.73 -1.50 15.47
C ASP A 248 -16.49 0.01 15.66
N GLY A 249 -15.36 0.55 15.21
CA GLY A 249 -14.99 1.97 15.35
C GLY A 249 -14.45 2.36 16.73
N LYS A 250 -14.02 1.40 17.56
CA LYS A 250 -13.43 1.64 18.89
C LYS A 250 -11.94 1.95 18.79
N ILE A 251 -11.61 2.96 17.99
CA ILE A 251 -10.27 3.49 17.77
C ILE A 251 -10.38 4.96 17.40
N GLU A 252 -9.42 5.76 17.86
CA GLU A 252 -9.31 7.15 17.42
C GLU A 252 -8.91 7.17 15.94
N PRO A 253 -9.69 7.83 15.05
CA PRO A 253 -9.39 7.84 13.62
C PRO A 253 -8.09 8.57 13.31
N GLU A 254 -7.41 8.14 12.25
CA GLU A 254 -6.21 8.83 11.78
C GLU A 254 -6.56 10.21 11.22
N PRO A 255 -5.90 11.30 11.67
CA PRO A 255 -6.16 12.63 11.13
C PRO A 255 -5.72 12.74 9.67
N PHE A 256 -6.66 13.12 8.81
CA PHE A 256 -6.37 13.46 7.41
C PHE A 256 -6.15 14.97 7.25
N ASP A 257 -4.99 15.35 6.71
CA ASP A 257 -4.65 16.75 6.46
C ASP A 257 -5.21 17.21 5.10
N PHE A 258 -6.48 17.63 5.12
CA PHE A 258 -7.17 18.15 3.95
C PHE A 258 -6.51 19.40 3.36
N GLU A 259 -5.82 20.23 4.17
CA GLU A 259 -5.16 21.44 3.70
C GLU A 259 -3.86 21.10 2.95
N LYS A 260 -3.05 20.20 3.50
CA LYS A 260 -1.85 19.70 2.82
C LYS A 260 -2.21 19.01 1.51
N ALA A 261 -3.25 18.18 1.50
CA ALA A 261 -3.75 17.56 0.28
C ALA A 261 -4.15 18.61 -0.77
N ALA A 262 -4.97 19.61 -0.40
CA ALA A 262 -5.40 20.67 -1.30
C ALA A 262 -4.23 21.54 -1.82
N ASN A 263 -3.20 21.77 -1.00
CA ASN A 263 -2.03 22.55 -1.40
C ASN A 263 -1.18 21.81 -2.44
N ILE A 264 -1.01 20.50 -2.29
CA ILE A 264 -0.26 19.67 -3.26
C ILE A 264 -0.99 19.66 -4.61
N MET A 265 -2.32 19.53 -4.60
CA MET A 265 -3.14 19.63 -5.83
C MET A 265 -2.90 20.89 -6.63
N SER A 266 -2.81 22.04 -5.95
CA SER A 266 -2.65 23.34 -6.63
C SER A 266 -1.30 23.50 -7.33
N ARG A 267 -0.35 22.61 -7.05
CA ARG A 267 1.02 22.64 -7.61
C ARG A 267 1.24 21.62 -8.72
N SER A 268 0.35 20.63 -8.85
CA SER A 268 0.41 19.58 -9.87
C SER A 268 -0.45 19.89 -11.11
N THR A 269 -1.12 21.06 -11.14
CA THR A 269 -1.87 21.62 -12.29
C THR A 269 -1.12 22.77 -12.94
#